data_AF-A0AAV5VK89-F1
#
_entry.id   AF-A0AAV5VK89-F1
#
_cell.length_a   1.000
_cell.length_b   1.000
_cell.length_c   1.000
_cell.angle_alpha   90.00
_cell.angle_beta   90.00
_cell.angle_gamma   90.00
#
_symmetry.space_group_name_H-M   'P 1'
#
loop_
_entity.id
_entity.type
_entity.pdbx_description
1 polymer ?
#
loop_
_entity_poly.entity_id
_entity_poly.type
_entity_poly.pdbx_seq_one_letter_code
_entity_poly.pdbx_strand_id
1 'polypeptide(L)'
;KRGAPDVTDPNRKWPRDQVISYRIQSGFDANFTSMIRDAFQFWTDHTCLTYQGRKSGAAYQEIILGYGCNSVSHLTVRHLAYQSINDNY
;
A
#
# COMPACT_ATOMS: atom_id res chain seq x y z
N LYS A 1 -16.73 16.21 11.39
CA LYS A 1 -16.40 14.81 11.76
C LYS A 1 -16.17 14.04 10.46
N ARG A 2 -14.94 13.65 10.12
CA ARG A 2 -14.68 12.80 8.95
C ARG A 2 -15.24 11.41 9.29
N GLY A 3 -16.31 10.98 8.61
CA GLY A 3 -16.84 9.63 8.77
C GLY A 3 -15.77 8.60 8.42
N ALA A 4 -15.80 7.45 9.09
CA ALA A 4 -14.91 6.35 8.75
C ALA A 4 -15.07 6.02 7.25
N PRO A 5 -13.98 5.69 6.53
CA PRO A 5 -14.08 5.30 5.15
C PRO A 5 -15.00 4.07 5.04
N ASP A 6 -15.95 4.14 4.11
CA ASP A 6 -16.81 3.02 3.78
C ASP A 6 -15.96 1.90 3.15
N VAL A 7 -15.63 0.90 3.97
CA VAL A 7 -14.86 -0.30 3.61
C VAL A 7 -15.74 -1.42 3.03
N THR A 8 -17.04 -1.16 2.82
CA THR A 8 -17.98 -2.17 2.31
C THR A 8 -18.01 -2.21 0.77
N ASP A 9 -17.71 -1.10 0.09
CA ASP A 9 -17.70 -1.04 -1.37
C ASP A 9 -16.62 -1.98 -1.97
N PRO A 10 -17.03 -3.06 -2.68
CA PRO A 10 -16.10 -4.00 -3.28
C PRO A 10 -15.26 -3.38 -4.40
N ASN A 11 -15.74 -2.31 -5.06
CA ASN A 11 -15.01 -1.64 -6.15
C ASN A 11 -13.82 -0.80 -5.64
N ARG A 12 -13.71 -0.61 -4.33
CA ARG A 12 -12.59 0.11 -3.69
C ARG A 12 -11.53 -0.82 -3.12
N LYS A 13 -11.63 -2.13 -3.38
CA LYS A 13 -10.70 -3.15 -2.87
C LYS A 13 -9.77 -3.61 -3.99
N TRP A 14 -8.55 -3.98 -3.61
CA TRP A 14 -7.71 -4.78 -4.49
C TRP A 14 -8.39 -6.14 -4.75
N PRO A 15 -8.34 -6.66 -5.98
CA PRO A 15 -8.70 -8.05 -6.24
C PRO A 15 -7.84 -8.96 -5.36
N ARG A 16 -8.47 -9.95 -4.72
CA ARG A 16 -7.79 -10.83 -3.73
C ARG A 16 -6.87 -11.85 -4.39
N ASP A 17 -7.06 -12.08 -5.67
CA ASP A 17 -6.41 -13.07 -6.52
C ASP A 17 -5.33 -12.46 -7.42
N GLN A 18 -5.02 -11.17 -7.25
CA GLN A 18 -4.05 -10.46 -8.07
C GLN A 18 -2.87 -9.94 -7.26
N VAL A 19 -1.71 -9.93 -7.90
CA VAL A 19 -0.50 -9.33 -7.37
C VAL A 19 -0.64 -7.81 -7.35
N ILE A 20 -0.43 -7.21 -6.19
CA ILE A 20 -0.44 -5.77 -6.01
C ILE A 20 0.89 -5.19 -6.48
N SER A 21 0.86 -4.48 -7.60
CA SER A 21 2.04 -3.79 -8.11
C SER A 21 2.37 -2.55 -7.27
N TYR A 22 3.65 -2.28 -7.02
CA TYR A 22 4.11 -1.07 -6.33
C TYR A 22 5.33 -0.42 -7.00
N ARG A 23 5.49 0.88 -6.79
CA ARG A 23 6.67 1.67 -7.12
C ARG A 23 7.04 2.54 -5.93
N ILE A 24 8.32 2.55 -5.58
CA ILE A 24 8.88 3.48 -4.60
C ILE A 24 9.53 4.62 -5.39
N GLN A 25 9.11 5.86 -5.15
CA GLN A 25 9.66 7.04 -5.81
C GLN A 25 11.16 7.15 -5.51
N SER A 26 11.92 7.65 -6.49
CA SER A 26 13.30 8.07 -6.25
C SER A 26 13.34 9.18 -5.19
N GLY A 27 14.23 9.03 -4.20
CA GLY A 27 14.46 10.03 -3.15
C GLY A 27 14.39 9.46 -1.74
N PHE A 28 13.73 8.32 -1.55
CA PHE A 28 13.90 7.55 -0.32
C PHE A 28 15.33 7.03 -0.24
N ASP A 29 15.91 7.05 0.96
CA ASP A 29 17.18 6.38 1.19
C ASP A 29 17.03 4.84 1.16
N ALA A 30 18.16 4.14 1.16
CA ALA A 30 18.18 2.69 1.08
C ALA A 30 17.51 2.02 2.30
N ASN A 31 17.64 2.61 3.48
CA ASN A 31 17.06 2.06 4.71
C ASN A 31 15.54 2.14 4.68
N PHE A 32 14.99 3.31 4.31
CA PHE A 32 13.56 3.50 4.17
C PHE A 32 12.98 2.65 3.05
N THR A 33 13.71 2.52 1.95
CA THR A 33 13.34 1.60 0.86
C THR A 33 13.29 0.15 1.34
N SER A 34 14.25 -0.29 2.17
CA SER A 34 14.24 -1.62 2.79
C SER A 34 13.03 -1.78 3.70
N MET A 35 12.78 -0.82 4.59
CA MET A 35 11.65 -0.84 5.53
C MET A 35 10.29 -0.95 4.81
N ILE A 36 10.10 -0.24 3.69
CA ILE A 36 8.88 -0.38 2.88
C ILE A 36 8.74 -1.81 2.34
N ARG A 37 9.84 -2.42 1.86
CA ARG A 37 9.82 -3.78 1.33
C ARG A 37 9.55 -4.81 2.42
N ASP A 38 10.13 -4.63 3.60
CA ASP A 38 9.89 -5.48 4.76
C ASP A 38 8.42 -5.43 5.18
N ALA A 39 7.78 -4.26 5.10
CA ALA A 39 6.34 -4.14 5.33
C ALA A 39 5.50 -4.90 4.29
N PHE A 40 5.87 -4.89 3.01
CA PHE A 40 5.19 -5.69 1.99
C PHE A 40 5.39 -7.20 2.21
N GLN A 41 6.59 -7.60 2.64
CA GLN A 41 6.88 -8.99 2.98
C GLN A 41 6.04 -9.44 4.18
N PHE A 42 6.01 -8.64 5.26
CA PHE A 42 5.17 -8.90 6.42
C PHE A 42 3.71 -9.17 6.03
N TRP A 43 3.12 -8.32 5.18
CA TRP A 43 1.76 -8.52 4.71
C TRP A 43 1.60 -9.79 3.86
N THR A 44 2.59 -10.11 3.04
CA THR A 44 2.59 -11.33 2.23
C THR A 44 2.63 -12.59 3.10
N ASP A 45 3.39 -12.56 4.19
CA ASP A 45 3.55 -13.70 5.09
C ASP A 45 2.32 -13.93 5.99
N HIS A 46 1.55 -12.88 6.28
CA HIS A 46 0.46 -12.92 7.26
C HIS A 46 -0.94 -12.80 6.65
N THR A 47 -1.05 -12.63 5.33
CA THR A 47 -2.35 -12.51 4.63
C THR A 47 -2.32 -13.20 3.27
N CYS A 48 -3.42 -13.12 2.52
CA CYS A 48 -3.48 -13.61 1.14
C CYS A 48 -2.98 -12.60 0.09
N LEU A 49 -2.40 -11.49 0.52
CA LEU A 49 -1.94 -10.43 -0.37
C LEU A 49 -0.56 -10.77 -0.90
N THR A 50 -0.29 -10.38 -2.14
CA THR A 50 1.04 -10.51 -2.73
C THR A 50 1.46 -9.18 -3.34
N TYR A 51 2.74 -8.84 -3.22
CA TYR A 51 3.28 -7.56 -3.68
C TYR A 51 4.43 -7.79 -4.67
N GLN A 52 4.48 -6.98 -5.73
CA GLN A 52 5.57 -7.02 -6.71
C GLN A 52 5.92 -5.62 -7.20
N GLY A 53 7.20 -5.39 -7.51
CA GLY A 53 7.63 -4.17 -8.20
C GLY A 53 6.89 -4.00 -9.54
N ARG A 54 6.49 -2.76 -9.83
CA ARG A 54 5.65 -2.42 -10.99
C ARG A 54 6.22 -3.01 -12.29
N LYS A 55 5.38 -3.77 -13.00
CA LYS A 55 5.54 -4.10 -14.41
C LYS A 55 4.71 -3.14 -15.27
N SER A 56 5.12 -2.89 -16.51
CA SER A 56 4.42 -1.96 -17.40
C SER A 56 2.92 -2.32 -17.56
N GLY A 57 2.05 -1.33 -17.60
CA GLY A 57 0.62 -1.49 -17.90
C GLY A 57 -0.31 -1.88 -16.73
N ALA A 58 0.21 -2.24 -15.55
CA ALA A 58 -0.63 -2.58 -14.38
C ALA A 58 -0.95 -1.36 -13.50
N ALA A 59 -2.15 -1.35 -12.89
CA ALA A 59 -2.47 -0.45 -11.78
C ALA A 59 -1.52 -0.73 -10.60
N TYR A 60 -1.02 0.32 -9.93
CA TYR A 60 0.05 0.18 -8.94
C TYR A 60 -0.05 1.18 -7.79
N GLN A 61 0.51 0.84 -6.63
CA GLN A 61 0.75 1.79 -5.54
C GLN A 61 2.02 2.59 -5.85
N GLU A 62 1.94 3.91 -5.79
CA GLU A 62 3.14 4.75 -5.76
C GLU A 62 3.39 5.27 -4.34
N ILE A 63 4.53 4.90 -3.77
CA ILE A 63 5.03 5.44 -2.51
C ILE A 63 5.87 6.66 -2.86
N ILE A 64 5.37 7.83 -2.49
CA ILE A 64 5.98 9.12 -2.83
C ILE A 64 6.48 9.83 -1.57
N LEU A 65 7.53 10.63 -1.72
CA LEU A 65 7.96 11.57 -0.69
C LEU A 65 6.99 12.74 -0.67
N GLY A 66 6.39 12.98 0.49
CA GLY A 66 5.47 14.08 0.70
C GLY A 66 5.52 14.58 2.14
N TYR A 67 4.67 15.56 2.44
CA TYR A 67 4.55 16.08 3.80
C TYR A 67 3.74 15.11 4.67
N GLY A 68 4.45 14.46 5.60
CA GLY A 68 3.89 13.49 6.54
C GLY A 68 3.44 12.18 5.89
N CYS A 69 2.79 11.34 6.69
CA CYS A 69 2.28 10.03 6.27
C CYS A 69 0.79 10.16 5.93
N ASN A 70 0.44 10.12 4.64
CA ASN A 70 -0.96 10.23 4.20
C ASN A 70 -1.29 9.22 3.10
N SER A 71 -2.58 8.85 3.02
CA SER A 71 -3.05 8.02 1.91
C SER A 71 -4.45 8.33 1.36
N VAL A 72 -4.64 8.31 0.03
CA VAL A 72 -5.95 8.47 -0.63
C VAL A 72 -6.74 7.16 -0.65
N SER A 73 -8.00 7.15 -0.21
CA SER A 73 -8.80 5.92 -0.08
C SER A 73 -9.62 5.54 -1.32
N HIS A 74 -9.41 6.19 -2.47
CA HIS A 74 -10.46 6.30 -3.49
C HIS A 74 -10.32 5.54 -4.81
N LEU A 75 -9.25 4.78 -5.10
CA LEU A 75 -9.21 3.90 -6.28
C LEU A 75 -8.15 2.82 -6.13
N THR A 76 -8.61 1.56 -6.09
CA THR A 76 -7.90 0.30 -6.36
C THR A 76 -6.62 0.03 -5.59
N VAL A 77 -6.14 0.92 -4.73
CA VAL A 77 -4.98 0.76 -3.88
C VAL A 77 -5.23 1.55 -2.62
N ARG A 78 -4.83 1.04 -1.46
CA ARG A 78 -4.87 1.72 -0.15
C ARG A 78 -6.11 1.37 0.68
N HIS A 79 -6.07 0.18 1.26
CA HIS A 79 -6.57 0.01 2.63
C HIS A 79 -5.64 -0.81 3.54
N LEU A 80 -4.54 -1.35 3.02
CA LEU A 80 -3.69 -2.23 3.83
C LEU A 80 -2.48 -1.50 4.44
N ALA A 81 -2.08 -0.36 3.88
CA ALA A 81 -0.98 0.41 4.48
C ALA A 81 -1.43 1.29 5.67
N TYR A 82 -2.71 1.67 5.76
CA TYR A 82 -3.16 2.62 6.79
C TYR A 82 -3.33 2.00 8.17
N GLN A 83 -3.63 0.69 8.26
CA GLN A 83 -3.76 0.02 9.56
C GLN A 83 -2.41 -0.43 10.12
N SER A 84 -1.50 -1.03 9.33
CA SER A 84 -0.23 -1.54 9.90
C SER A 84 0.74 -0.47 10.39
N ILE A 85 0.71 0.75 9.82
CA ILE A 85 1.67 1.79 10.22
C ILE A 85 1.29 2.41 11.57
N ASN A 86 0.01 2.37 11.96
CA ASN A 86 -0.47 2.97 13.21
C ASN A 86 -0.56 1.98 14.38
N ASP A 87 -0.37 0.67 14.15
CA ASP A 87 -0.49 -0.34 15.22
C ASP A 87 0.87 -0.73 15.84
N ASN A 88 1.98 -0.07 15.48
CA ASN A 88 3.33 -0.37 16.00
C ASN A 88 4.11 0.85 16.53
N TYR A 89 3.43 1.92 16.94
CA TYR A 89 4.04 2.99 17.75
C TYR A 89 3.06 3.55 18.78
#